data_AF-A0A0A1XD48-F1
#
_entry.id   AF-A0A0A1XD48-F1
#
_cell.length_a   1.000
_cell.length_b   1.000
_cell.length_c   1.000
_cell.angle_alpha   90.00
_cell.angle_beta   90.00
_cell.angle_gamma   90.00
#
_symmetry.space_group_name_H-M   'P 1'
#
loop_
_entity.id
_entity.type
_entity.pdbx_description
1 polymer ?
#
loop_
_entity_poly.entity_id
_entity_poly.type
_entity_poly.pdbx_seq_one_letter_code
_entity_poly.pdbx_strand_id
1 'polypeptide(L)'
;MSMDSLFTQTSLNLLLLLVVLWIYGRVRFQRDIEFMLAQRFSTWKVNVLRFVAPICLVLLLLVSLFAAYFEHSVASIVVHLAAVFLIVLPWLYLPGYMIYVLLQTTGPFRMRFRRCCRPLDWYPLEMEERQRYEEAMGNMDITHQLSQMEDEIVP
;
A
#
# COMPACT_ATOMS: atom_id res chain seq x y z
N MET A 1 26.14 -7.97 7.29
CA MET A 1 25.27 -8.55 6.23
C MET A 1 23.85 -8.84 6.68
N SER A 2 23.59 -9.43 7.86
CA SER A 2 22.20 -9.69 8.30
C SER A 2 21.43 -8.41 8.62
N MET A 3 22.10 -7.40 9.20
CA MET A 3 21.47 -6.13 9.58
C MET A 3 21.16 -5.24 8.38
N ASP A 4 22.01 -5.21 7.36
CA ASP A 4 21.73 -4.50 6.10
C ASP A 4 20.48 -5.08 5.39
N SER A 5 20.34 -6.41 5.39
CA SER A 5 19.16 -7.09 4.85
C SER A 5 17.90 -6.77 5.66
N LEU A 6 18.01 -6.67 6.98
CA LEU A 6 16.88 -6.34 7.84
C LEU A 6 16.40 -4.91 7.61
N PHE A 7 17.32 -3.98 7.39
CA PHE A 7 17.01 -2.59 7.04
C PHE A 7 16.29 -2.50 5.68
N THR A 8 16.81 -3.17 4.64
CA THR A 8 16.17 -3.15 3.32
C THR A 8 14.80 -3.82 3.33
N GLN A 9 14.65 -4.94 4.03
CA GLN A 9 13.37 -5.62 4.16
C GLN A 9 12.34 -4.76 4.91
N THR A 10 12.74 -4.14 6.03
CA THR A 10 11.86 -3.28 6.82
C THR A 10 11.42 -2.05 6.04
N SER A 11 12.33 -1.43 5.29
CA SER A 11 12.03 -0.27 4.45
C SER A 11 11.13 -0.60 3.26
N LEU A 12 11.33 -1.75 2.60
CA LEU A 12 10.42 -2.25 1.57
C LEU A 12 9.02 -2.56 2.13
N ASN A 13 8.93 -3.21 3.28
CA ASN A 13 7.64 -3.49 3.94
C ASN A 13 6.90 -2.20 4.34
N LEU A 14 7.64 -1.19 4.80
CA LEU A 14 7.08 0.12 5.12
C LEU A 14 6.53 0.80 3.86
N LEU A 15 7.31 0.80 2.77
CA LEU A 15 6.87 1.33 1.48
C LEU A 15 5.62 0.59 0.98
N LEU A 16 5.60 -0.74 1.05
CA LEU A 16 4.47 -1.55 0.64
C LEU A 16 3.20 -1.20 1.43
N LEU A 17 3.30 -1.09 2.76
CA LEU A 17 2.17 -0.67 3.59
C LEU A 17 1.70 0.75 3.26
N LEU A 18 2.62 1.69 3.01
CA LEU A 18 2.24 3.04 2.59
C LEU A 18 1.48 3.02 1.26
N VAL A 19 1.98 2.27 0.27
CA VAL A 19 1.32 2.13 -1.03
C VAL A 19 -0.08 1.53 -0.85
N VAL A 20 -0.22 0.43 -0.11
CA VAL A 20 -1.52 -0.25 0.07
C VAL A 20 -2.50 0.61 0.89
N LEU A 21 -2.07 1.23 1.98
CA LEU A 21 -2.99 1.92 2.89
C LEU A 21 -3.31 3.36 2.44
N TRP A 22 -2.39 4.06 1.78
CA TRP A 22 -2.59 5.45 1.32
C TRP A 22 -2.87 5.57 -0.18
N ILE A 23 -2.12 4.89 -1.05
CA ILE A 23 -2.31 5.01 -2.52
C ILE A 23 -3.50 4.16 -2.97
N TYR A 24 -3.52 2.88 -2.58
CA TYR A 24 -4.66 2.00 -2.84
C TYR A 24 -5.86 2.36 -1.93
N GLY A 25 -5.59 2.75 -0.69
CA GLY A 25 -6.58 3.42 0.15
C GLY A 25 -7.42 2.47 0.99
N ARG A 26 -7.72 2.95 2.20
CA ARG A 26 -8.34 2.18 3.29
C ARG A 26 -9.66 1.47 2.93
N VAL A 27 -10.56 2.14 2.20
CA VAL A 27 -11.93 1.62 1.97
C VAL A 27 -11.88 0.42 1.03
N ARG A 28 -11.05 0.50 -0.02
CA ARG A 28 -10.83 -0.60 -0.96
C ARG A 28 -10.17 -1.78 -0.26
N PHE A 29 -9.11 -1.54 0.51
CA PHE A 29 -8.43 -2.59 1.27
C PHE A 29 -9.35 -3.28 2.30
N GLN A 30 -10.16 -2.51 3.04
CA GLN A 30 -11.12 -3.07 4.00
C GLN A 30 -12.17 -3.94 3.30
N ARG A 31 -12.71 -3.47 2.16
CA ARG A 31 -13.68 -4.21 1.37
C ARG A 31 -13.10 -5.51 0.82
N ASP A 32 -11.86 -5.48 0.35
CA ASP A 32 -11.20 -6.69 -0.18
C ASP A 32 -10.99 -7.73 0.94
N ILE A 33 -10.60 -7.30 2.14
CA ILE A 33 -10.49 -8.18 3.31
C ILE A 33 -11.85 -8.75 3.74
N GLU A 34 -12.88 -7.91 3.80
CA GLU A 34 -14.24 -8.32 4.17
C GLU A 34 -14.80 -9.34 3.17
N PHE A 35 -14.51 -9.15 1.89
CA PHE A 35 -14.85 -10.11 0.84
C PHE A 35 -14.07 -11.44 1.01
N MET A 36 -12.76 -11.40 1.23
CA MET A 36 -11.93 -12.61 1.40
C MET A 36 -12.29 -13.43 2.65
N LEU A 37 -12.72 -12.77 3.73
CA LEU A 37 -13.07 -13.43 5.00
C LEU A 37 -14.58 -13.63 5.21
N ALA A 38 -15.41 -13.14 4.28
CA ALA A 38 -16.88 -13.13 4.39
C ALA A 38 -17.42 -12.60 5.74
N GLN A 39 -16.66 -11.75 6.42
CA GLN A 39 -16.96 -11.26 7.77
C GLN A 39 -16.82 -9.74 7.83
N ARG A 40 -17.78 -9.07 8.45
CA ARG A 40 -17.75 -7.61 8.61
C ARG A 40 -16.58 -7.16 9.46
N PHE A 41 -15.65 -6.42 8.86
CA PHE A 41 -14.54 -5.81 9.56
C PHE A 41 -14.93 -4.42 10.07
N SER A 42 -14.84 -4.22 11.39
CA SER A 42 -15.03 -2.89 11.97
C SER A 42 -13.94 -1.93 11.48
N THR A 43 -14.37 -0.79 10.96
CA THR A 43 -13.52 0.31 10.46
C THR A 43 -12.49 0.79 11.48
N TRP A 44 -12.75 0.59 12.77
CA TRP A 44 -11.81 0.90 13.85
C TRP A 44 -10.54 0.06 13.77
N LYS A 45 -10.64 -1.26 13.53
CA LYS A 45 -9.48 -2.17 13.42
C LYS A 45 -8.58 -1.79 12.25
N VAL A 46 -9.17 -1.43 11.10
CA VAL A 46 -8.43 -0.99 9.91
C VAL A 46 -7.71 0.33 10.17
N ASN A 47 -8.35 1.26 10.90
CA ASN A 47 -7.71 2.52 11.25
C ASN A 47 -6.55 2.32 12.24
N VAL A 48 -6.70 1.43 13.23
CA VAL A 48 -5.61 1.03 14.12
C VAL A 48 -4.48 0.40 13.32
N LEU A 49 -4.75 -0.55 12.43
CA LEU A 49 -3.74 -1.15 11.55
C LEU A 49 -3.00 -0.08 10.73
N ARG A 50 -3.74 0.89 10.19
CA ARG A 50 -3.17 1.97 9.38
C ARG A 50 -2.14 2.80 10.13
N PHE A 51 -2.32 3.03 11.43
CA PHE A 51 -1.40 3.87 12.19
C PHE A 51 -0.38 3.04 12.97
N VAL A 52 -0.79 1.96 13.60
CA VAL A 52 0.08 1.13 14.43
C VAL A 52 1.14 0.41 13.58
N ALA A 53 0.76 -0.19 12.45
CA ALA A 53 1.71 -0.93 11.62
C ALA A 53 2.86 -0.06 11.09
N PRO A 54 2.63 1.13 10.49
CA PRO A 54 3.74 1.98 10.05
C PRO A 54 4.54 2.55 11.22
N ILE A 55 3.91 2.87 12.36
CA ILE A 55 4.66 3.31 13.56
C ILE A 55 5.62 2.21 14.02
N CYS A 56 5.15 0.97 14.15
CA CYS A 56 5.98 -0.17 14.52
C CYS A 56 7.13 -0.39 13.52
N LEU A 57 6.84 -0.31 12.21
CA LEU A 57 7.87 -0.45 11.18
C LEU A 57 8.89 0.69 11.19
N VAL A 58 8.46 1.94 11.45
CA VAL A 58 9.38 3.08 11.59
C VAL A 58 10.29 2.89 12.80
N LEU A 59 9.76 2.44 13.94
CA LEU A 59 10.58 2.15 15.12
C LEU A 59 11.60 1.03 14.83
N LEU A 60 11.17 -0.05 14.16
CA LEU A 60 12.08 -1.13 13.75
C LEU A 60 13.16 -0.64 12.78
N LEU A 61 12.78 0.24 11.84
CA LEU A 61 13.71 0.88 10.91
C LEU A 61 14.74 1.75 11.63
N LEU A 62 14.34 2.51 12.66
CA LEU A 62 15.28 3.29 13.47
C LEU A 62 16.25 2.41 14.26
N VAL A 63 15.75 1.34 14.88
CA VAL A 63 16.60 0.39 15.63
C VAL A 63 17.61 -0.27 14.70
N SER A 64 17.17 -0.75 13.54
CA SER A 64 18.04 -1.36 12.53
C SER A 64 19.05 -0.38 11.94
N LEU A 65 18.67 0.89 11.73
CA LEU A 65 19.59 1.93 11.28
C LEU A 65 20.69 2.19 12.32
N PHE A 66 20.33 2.30 13.60
CA PHE A 66 21.29 2.50 14.67
C PHE A 66 22.23 1.30 14.77
N ALA A 67 21.69 0.08 14.72
CA ALA A 67 22.47 -1.15 14.75
C ALA A 67 23.45 -1.26 13.56
N ALA A 68 23.00 -0.92 12.35
CA ALA A 68 23.83 -0.91 11.15
C ALA A 68 24.94 0.15 11.23
N TYR A 69 24.67 1.32 11.83
CA TYR A 69 25.68 2.38 12.02
C TYR A 69 26.86 1.90 12.89
N PHE A 70 26.60 1.16 13.97
CA PHE A 70 27.69 0.60 14.80
C PHE A 70 28.49 -0.47 14.05
N GLU A 71 27.83 -1.33 13.27
CA GLU A 71 28.50 -2.41 12.53
C GLU A 71 29.42 -1.85 11.43
N HIS A 72 28.97 -0.82 10.70
CA HIS A 72 29.75 -0.19 9.63
C HIS A 72 30.95 0.61 10.14
N SER A 73 31.01 0.99 11.42
CA SER A 73 32.20 1.63 12.00
C SER A 73 33.42 0.70 12.04
N VAL A 74 33.20 -0.62 11.95
CA VAL A 74 34.23 -1.66 12.09
C VAL A 74 34.55 -2.34 10.75
N ALA A 75 33.82 -2.01 9.69
CA ALA A 75 33.87 -2.72 8.40
C ALA A 75 34.84 -2.07 7.39
N SER A 76 35.39 -2.91 6.49
CA SER A 76 36.25 -2.47 5.40
C SER A 76 35.46 -1.73 4.30
N ILE A 77 36.07 -0.70 3.70
CA ILE A 77 35.50 0.12 2.62
C ILE A 77 34.93 -0.70 1.45
N VAL A 78 35.54 -1.85 1.14
CA VAL A 78 35.10 -2.72 0.04
C VAL A 78 33.75 -3.37 0.34
N VAL A 79 33.52 -3.78 1.59
CA VAL A 79 32.23 -4.35 2.05
C VAL A 79 31.16 -3.27 2.02
N HIS A 80 31.52 -2.03 2.37
CA HIS A 80 30.61 -0.90 2.35
C HIS A 80 30.12 -0.58 0.92
N LEU A 81 31.03 -0.53 -0.06
CA LEU A 81 30.68 -0.29 -1.47
C LEU A 81 29.77 -1.39 -2.02
N ALA A 82 30.07 -2.66 -1.72
CA ALA A 82 29.24 -3.78 -2.16
C ALA A 82 27.83 -3.74 -1.54
N ALA A 83 27.73 -3.41 -0.24
CA ALA A 83 26.45 -3.27 0.45
C ALA A 83 25.61 -2.14 -0.15
N VAL A 84 26.20 -0.96 -0.37
CA VAL A 84 25.50 0.18 -1.00
C VAL A 84 24.96 -0.20 -2.37
N PHE A 85 25.75 -0.89 -3.20
CA PHE A 85 25.31 -1.28 -4.53
C PHE A 85 24.12 -2.26 -4.51
N LEU A 86 24.15 -3.27 -3.64
CA LEU A 86 23.06 -4.25 -3.48
C LEU A 86 21.79 -3.62 -2.92
N ILE A 87 21.91 -2.58 -2.08
CA ILE A 87 20.76 -1.83 -1.55
C ILE A 87 20.19 -0.90 -2.63
N VAL A 88 21.03 -0.19 -3.37
CA VAL A 88 20.58 0.84 -4.33
C VAL A 88 19.88 0.22 -5.54
N LEU A 89 20.28 -0.96 -6.00
CA LEU A 89 19.71 -1.62 -7.18
C LEU A 89 18.17 -1.84 -7.11
N PRO A 90 17.61 -2.51 -6.08
CA PRO A 90 16.16 -2.66 -5.93
C PRO A 90 15.43 -1.33 -5.78
N TRP A 91 16.05 -0.39 -5.05
CA TRP A 91 15.50 0.95 -4.83
C TRP A 91 15.49 1.82 -6.08
N LEU A 92 16.38 1.56 -7.04
CA LEU A 92 16.40 2.22 -8.34
C LEU A 92 15.44 1.57 -9.35
N TYR A 93 15.20 0.26 -9.22
CA TYR A 93 14.27 -0.47 -10.09
C TYR A 93 12.83 0.05 -9.96
N LEU A 94 12.38 0.33 -8.72
CA LEU A 94 11.04 0.88 -8.45
C LEU A 94 10.77 2.23 -9.17
N PRO A 95 11.56 3.30 -8.97
CA PRO A 95 11.37 4.56 -9.68
C PRO A 95 11.69 4.43 -11.17
N GLY A 96 12.66 3.58 -11.56
CA GLY A 96 12.97 3.31 -12.97
C GLY A 96 11.76 2.74 -13.71
N TYR A 97 11.08 1.75 -13.12
CA TYR A 97 9.83 1.20 -13.64
C TYR A 97 8.71 2.25 -13.67
N MET A 98 8.57 3.05 -12.61
CA MET A 98 7.59 4.14 -12.58
C MET A 98 7.80 5.15 -13.71
N ILE A 99 9.05 5.55 -13.97
CA ILE A 99 9.42 6.45 -15.07
C ILE A 99 9.14 5.80 -16.42
N TYR A 100 9.50 4.52 -16.60
CA TYR A 100 9.23 3.78 -17.82
C TYR A 100 7.73 3.79 -18.17
N VAL A 101 6.85 3.51 -17.21
CA VAL A 101 5.38 3.55 -17.40
C VAL A 101 4.89 4.99 -17.66
N LEU A 102 5.45 5.99 -16.97
CA LEU A 102 5.13 7.41 -17.19
C LEU A 102 5.53 7.90 -18.59
N LEU A 103 6.62 7.37 -19.17
CA LEU A 103 7.05 7.70 -20.53
C LEU A 103 6.16 7.04 -21.59
N GLN A 104 5.65 5.85 -21.33
CA GLN A 104 4.78 5.10 -22.24
C GLN A 104 3.36 5.69 -22.33
N THR A 105 2.89 6.36 -21.28
CA THR A 105 1.57 7.00 -21.26
C THR A 105 1.57 8.35 -21.98
N THR A 106 0.48 8.76 -22.61
CA THR A 106 0.33 10.06 -23.29
C THR A 106 -0.47 11.05 -22.44
N GLY A 107 -0.08 12.34 -22.42
CA GLY A 107 -0.79 13.41 -21.69
C GLY A 107 0.06 14.19 -20.67
N PRO A 108 -0.53 15.14 -19.93
CA PRO A 108 0.20 15.95 -18.94
C PRO A 108 0.58 15.14 -17.68
N PHE A 109 1.71 15.47 -17.06
CA PHE A 109 2.36 14.68 -15.99
C PHE A 109 1.42 14.31 -14.83
N ARG A 110 0.56 15.23 -14.39
CA ARG A 110 -0.42 15.00 -13.31
C ARG A 110 -1.49 13.98 -13.69
N MET A 111 -1.97 14.00 -14.93
CA MET A 111 -2.93 13.02 -15.45
C MET A 111 -2.27 11.65 -15.61
N ARG A 112 -1.02 11.61 -16.10
CA ARG A 112 -0.25 10.37 -16.23
C ARG A 112 -0.02 9.71 -14.87
N PHE A 113 0.48 10.45 -13.89
CA PHE A 113 0.69 9.92 -12.54
C PHE A 113 -0.61 9.41 -11.92
N ARG A 114 -1.71 10.17 -12.02
CA ARG A 114 -3.02 9.74 -11.52
C ARG A 114 -3.55 8.49 -12.25
N ARG A 115 -3.23 8.33 -13.53
CA ARG A 115 -3.59 7.15 -14.33
C ARG A 115 -2.75 5.93 -13.96
N CYS A 116 -1.46 6.10 -13.73
CA CYS A 116 -0.55 5.04 -13.28
C CYS A 116 -0.87 4.57 -11.85
N CYS A 117 -1.32 5.48 -10.99
CA CYS A 117 -1.80 5.15 -9.65
C CYS A 117 -3.28 4.73 -9.62
N ARG A 118 -3.95 4.63 -10.79
CA ARG A 118 -5.29 4.06 -10.85
C ARG A 118 -5.14 2.55 -10.64
N PRO A 119 -5.84 1.97 -9.65
CA PRO A 119 -5.77 0.53 -9.41
C PRO A 119 -6.16 -0.21 -10.69
N LEU A 120 -5.58 -1.39 -10.91
CA LEU A 120 -6.24 -2.37 -11.75
C LEU A 120 -7.51 -2.78 -11.00
N ASP A 121 -8.67 -2.71 -11.65
CA ASP A 121 -9.94 -3.09 -11.02
C ASP A 121 -9.90 -4.59 -10.73
N TRP A 122 -9.62 -4.95 -9.49
CA TRP A 122 -9.65 -6.34 -9.01
C TRP A 122 -11.09 -6.78 -8.86
N TYR A 123 -11.45 -7.89 -9.51
CA TYR A 123 -12.74 -8.55 -9.40
C TYR A 123 -12.55 -10.00 -8.96
N PRO A 124 -13.54 -10.62 -8.27
CA PRO A 124 -13.54 -12.05 -8.02
C PRO A 124 -13.41 -12.81 -9.35
N LEU A 125 -12.57 -13.85 -9.37
CA LEU A 125 -12.33 -14.67 -10.56
C LEU A 125 -13.56 -15.52 -10.93
N GLU A 126 -14.39 -15.87 -9.94
CA GLU A 126 -15.63 -16.61 -10.15
C GLU A 126 -16.78 -15.68 -10.56
N MET A 127 -17.45 -16.03 -11.66
CA MET A 127 -18.52 -15.22 -12.25
C MET A 127 -19.72 -15.03 -11.31
N GLU A 128 -20.01 -16.02 -10.47
CA GLU A 128 -21.10 -15.97 -9.48
C GLU A 128 -20.77 -15.03 -8.31
N GLU A 129 -19.52 -15.04 -7.85
CA GLU A 129 -19.05 -14.10 -6.83
C GLU A 129 -18.95 -12.67 -7.35
N ARG A 130 -18.59 -12.52 -8.63
CA ARG A 130 -18.63 -11.23 -9.33
C ARG A 130 -20.05 -10.68 -9.41
N GLN A 131 -21.04 -11.51 -9.73
CA GLN A 131 -22.45 -11.11 -9.71
C GLN A 131 -22.91 -10.72 -8.30
N ARG A 132 -22.57 -11.50 -7.26
CA ARG A 132 -22.86 -11.11 -5.86
C ARG A 132 -22.19 -9.81 -5.46
N TYR A 133 -20.97 -9.56 -5.93
CA TYR A 133 -20.24 -8.32 -5.66
C TYR A 133 -20.90 -7.12 -6.34
N GLU A 134 -21.35 -7.29 -7.59
CA GLU A 134 -22.07 -6.27 -8.36
C GLU A 134 -23.47 -6.02 -7.75
N GLU A 135 -24.19 -7.04 -7.30
CA GLU A 135 -25.47 -6.93 -6.59
C GLU A 135 -25.31 -6.23 -5.23
N ALA A 136 -24.27 -6.57 -4.46
CA ALA A 136 -23.98 -5.91 -3.19
C ALA A 136 -23.56 -4.44 -3.40
N MET A 137 -22.75 -4.13 -4.41
CA MET A 137 -22.39 -2.76 -4.77
C MET A 137 -23.59 -1.95 -5.26
N GLY A 138 -24.43 -2.52 -6.12
CA GLY A 138 -25.64 -1.87 -6.63
C GLY A 138 -26.65 -1.56 -5.52
N ASN A 139 -26.81 -2.46 -4.55
CA ASN A 139 -27.68 -2.21 -3.41
C ASN A 139 -27.14 -1.14 -2.46
N MET A 140 -25.82 -1.07 -2.22
CA MET A 140 -25.25 -0.07 -1.30
C MET A 140 -25.45 1.37 -1.78
N ASP A 141 -25.38 1.61 -3.09
CA ASP A 141 -25.66 2.94 -3.67
C ASP A 141 -27.15 3.32 -3.53
N ILE A 142 -28.07 2.36 -3.67
CA ILE A 142 -29.52 2.57 -3.54
C ILE A 142 -29.89 2.86 -2.07
N THR A 143 -29.34 2.10 -1.12
CA THR A 143 -29.64 2.30 0.32
C THR A 143 -29.07 3.63 0.84
N HIS A 144 -27.91 4.07 0.31
CA HIS A 144 -27.36 5.38 0.64
C HIS A 144 -28.23 6.52 0.13
N GLN A 145 -28.79 6.41 -1.08
CA GLN A 145 -29.74 7.41 -1.60
C GLN A 145 -31.05 7.46 -0.79
N LEU A 146 -31.59 6.29 -0.41
CA LEU A 146 -32.81 6.22 0.39
C LEU A 146 -32.62 6.82 1.80
N SER A 147 -31.51 6.50 2.47
CA SER A 147 -31.16 7.08 3.77
C SER A 147 -30.99 8.61 3.69
N GLN A 148 -30.38 9.11 2.61
CA GLN A 148 -30.16 10.53 2.42
C GLN A 148 -31.47 11.29 2.15
N MET A 149 -32.44 10.64 1.48
CA MET A 149 -33.79 11.19 1.29
C MET A 149 -34.60 11.18 2.59
N GLU A 150 -34.47 10.16 3.43
CA GLU A 150 -35.16 10.11 4.73
C GLU A 150 -34.71 11.23 5.69
N ASP A 151 -33.40 11.51 5.74
CA ASP A 151 -32.83 12.60 6.56
C ASP A 151 -33.21 14.01 6.05
N GLU A 152 -33.55 14.16 4.76
CA GLU A 152 -34.00 15.45 4.18
C GLU A 152 -35.49 15.73 4.44
N ILE A 153 -36.27 14.72 4.78
CA ILE A 153 -37.73 14.80 4.99
C ILE A 153 -38.09 15.03 6.47
N VAL A 154 -37.15 14.85 7.40
CA VAL A 154 -37.36 15.09 8.84
C VAL A 154 -36.68 16.42 9.26
N PRO A 155 -37.45 17.51 9.47
CA PRO A 155 -36.92 18.78 9.99
C PRO A 155 -36.58 18.75 11.49
#